data_AF-A0A3C0Y625-F1
#
_entry.id   AF-A0A3C0Y625-F1
#
_cell.length_a   1.000
_cell.length_b   1.000
_cell.length_c   1.000
_cell.angle_alpha   90.00
_cell.angle_beta   90.00
_cell.angle_gamma   90.00
#
_symmetry.space_group_name_H-M   'P 1'
#
loop_
_entity.id
_entity.type
_entity.pdbx_description
1 polymer ?
#
loop_
_entity_poly.entity_id
_entity_poly.type
_entity_poly.pdbx_seq_one_letter_code
_entity_poly.pdbx_strand_id
1 'polypeptide(L)'
;QNLAVLEQAGLTVAEVEEMYHIMAIANYEDRFVIPSSHREYAENAFDMRGGCGFTFGNGCSDGASDVSLFGGNRKRTIPIKVEV
;
A
#
# COMPACT_ATOMS: atom_id res chain seq x y z
N GLN A 1 -39.75 -6.48 18.63
CA GLN A 1 -38.79 -5.50 18.08
C GLN A 1 -39.55 -4.22 17.76
N ASN A 2 -38.93 -3.05 17.91
CA ASN A 2 -39.56 -1.77 17.55
C ASN A 2 -39.10 -1.38 16.13
N LEU A 3 -40.00 -1.49 15.15
CA LEU A 3 -39.69 -1.28 13.73
C LEU A 3 -40.11 0.10 13.20
N ALA A 4 -40.89 0.86 13.98
CA ALA A 4 -41.47 2.14 13.53
C ALA A 4 -40.41 3.15 13.07
N VAL A 5 -39.25 3.16 13.74
CA VAL A 5 -38.13 4.03 13.38
C VAL A 5 -37.47 3.59 12.07
N LEU A 6 -37.40 2.28 11.82
CA LEU A 6 -36.83 1.74 10.58
C LEU A 6 -37.75 2.03 9.40
N GLU A 7 -39.07 1.84 9.56
CA GLU A 7 -40.08 2.19 8.55
C GLU A 7 -40.06 3.68 8.22
N GLN A 8 -39.97 4.54 9.24
CA GLN A 8 -39.86 5.99 9.05
C GLN A 8 -38.59 6.38 8.28
N ALA A 9 -37.48 5.68 8.51
CA ALA A 9 -36.22 5.89 7.80
C ALA A 9 -36.12 5.16 6.46
N GLY A 10 -37.10 4.30 6.12
CA GLY A 10 -37.08 3.48 4.91
C GLY A 10 -36.02 2.37 4.92
N LEU A 11 -35.61 1.89 6.10
CA LEU A 11 -34.61 0.84 6.26
C LEU A 11 -35.27 -0.51 6.59
N THR A 12 -34.71 -1.57 6.03
CA THR A 12 -35.05 -2.94 6.40
C THR A 12 -34.27 -3.38 7.65
N VAL A 13 -34.76 -4.43 8.30
CA VAL A 13 -34.06 -5.03 9.44
C VAL A 13 -32.67 -5.54 9.05
N ALA A 14 -32.54 -6.17 7.88
CA ALA A 14 -31.28 -6.71 7.39
C ALA A 14 -30.22 -5.63 7.18
N GLU A 15 -30.60 -4.48 6.59
CA GLU A 15 -29.69 -3.34 6.42
C GLU A 15 -29.20 -2.80 7.76
N VAL A 16 -30.08 -2.72 8.77
CA VAL A 16 -29.71 -2.21 10.10
C VAL A 16 -28.83 -3.21 10.85
N GLU A 17 -29.03 -4.51 10.65
CA GLU A 17 -28.16 -5.55 11.20
C GLU A 17 -26.76 -5.50 10.56
N GLU A 18 -26.67 -5.30 9.24
CA GLU A 18 -25.39 -5.11 8.55
C GLU A 18 -24.70 -3.81 8.99
N MET A 19 -25.45 -2.72 9.11
CA MET A 19 -24.99 -1.45 9.67
C MET A 19 -24.44 -1.63 11.09
N TYR A 20 -25.14 -2.37 11.96
CA TYR A 20 -24.68 -2.67 13.31
C TYR A 20 -23.39 -3.50 13.29
N HIS A 21 -23.27 -4.47 12.37
CA HIS A 21 -22.05 -5.25 12.19
C HIS A 21 -20.85 -4.38 11.80
N ILE A 22 -20.99 -3.55 10.77
CA ILE A 22 -19.91 -2.71 10.25
C ILE A 22 -19.54 -1.58 11.21
N MET A 23 -20.52 -0.93 11.85
CA MET A 23 -20.28 0.28 12.63
C MET A 23 -20.10 0.04 14.12
N ALA A 24 -20.82 -0.92 14.72
CA ALA A 24 -20.78 -1.15 16.16
C ALA A 24 -19.83 -2.29 16.55
N ILE A 25 -19.91 -3.44 15.87
CA ILE A 25 -18.96 -4.54 16.09
C ILE A 25 -17.61 -4.16 15.49
N ALA A 26 -17.64 -3.75 14.22
CA ALA A 26 -16.50 -3.19 13.51
C ALA A 26 -15.24 -4.09 13.60
N ASN A 27 -15.36 -5.33 13.11
CA ASN A 27 -14.21 -6.24 13.04
C ASN A 27 -13.08 -5.60 12.23
N TYR A 28 -11.85 -6.06 12.46
CA TYR A 28 -10.67 -5.44 11.86
C TYR A 28 -10.71 -5.49 10.33
N GLU A 29 -11.10 -6.63 9.79
CA GLU A 29 -11.27 -6.90 8.36
C GLU A 29 -12.35 -6.02 7.71
N ASP A 30 -13.41 -5.69 8.45
CA ASP A 30 -14.52 -4.86 7.96
C ASP A 30 -14.16 -3.37 8.00
N ARG A 31 -13.27 -2.98 8.92
CA ARG A 31 -12.80 -1.60 9.06
C ARG A 31 -11.79 -1.17 8.01
N PHE A 32 -10.98 -2.10 7.52
CA PHE A 32 -9.79 -1.78 6.71
C PHE A 32 -9.72 -2.64 5.45
N VAL A 33 -10.50 -2.23 4.43
CA VAL A 33 -10.42 -2.82 3.09
C VAL A 33 -9.36 -2.06 2.27
N ILE A 34 -8.09 -2.29 2.58
CA ILE A 34 -6.94 -1.66 1.90
C ILE A 34 -6.27 -2.68 0.99
N PRO A 35 -6.44 -2.60 -0.35
CA PRO A 35 -5.77 -3.50 -1.27
C PRO A 35 -4.27 -3.17 -1.40
N SER A 36 -3.49 -4.13 -1.87
CA SER A 36 -2.08 -3.90 -2.21
C SER A 36 -1.97 -2.89 -3.35
N SER A 37 -1.02 -1.96 -3.24
CA SER A 37 -0.75 -0.94 -4.26
C SER A 37 -0.02 -1.46 -5.50
N HIS A 38 0.32 -2.76 -5.53
CA HIS A 38 0.92 -3.42 -6.69
C HIS A 38 2.19 -2.70 -7.22
N ARG A 39 3.09 -2.29 -6.32
CA ARG A 39 4.31 -1.51 -6.66
C ARG A 39 5.26 -2.26 -7.59
N GLU A 40 5.14 -3.58 -7.68
CA GLU A 40 5.92 -4.43 -8.57
C GLU A 40 5.78 -4.11 -10.06
N TYR A 41 4.68 -3.46 -10.49
CA TYR A 41 4.48 -3.11 -11.90
C TYR A 41 5.15 -1.79 -12.31
N ALA A 42 5.42 -0.89 -11.36
CA ALA A 42 5.93 0.45 -11.64
C ALA A 42 7.41 0.61 -11.30
N GLU A 43 7.94 -0.24 -10.41
CA GLU A 43 9.29 -0.11 -9.86
C GLU A 43 10.01 -1.47 -9.93
N ASN A 44 11.34 -1.46 -10.15
CA ASN A 44 12.16 -2.67 -10.04
C ASN A 44 12.16 -3.14 -8.57
N ALA A 45 11.23 -4.02 -8.20
CA ALA A 45 11.04 -4.50 -6.83
C ALA A 45 12.32 -5.11 -6.22
N PHE A 46 13.18 -5.70 -7.05
CA PHE A 46 14.48 -6.24 -6.64
C PHE A 46 15.50 -5.14 -6.26
N ASP A 47 15.49 -4.01 -6.98
CA ASP A 47 16.39 -2.89 -6.69
C ASP A 47 15.95 -2.14 -5.42
N MET A 48 14.65 -1.99 -5.20
CA MET A 48 14.12 -1.30 -4.02
C MET A 48 14.33 -2.05 -2.70
N ARG A 49 14.22 -3.39 -2.70
CA ARG A 49 14.39 -4.21 -1.49
C ARG A 49 15.79 -4.10 -0.87
N GLY A 50 16.81 -3.78 -1.68
CA GLY A 50 18.20 -3.62 -1.24
C GLY A 50 18.73 -2.19 -1.25
N GLY A 51 18.09 -1.27 -1.99
CA GLY A 51 18.53 0.11 -2.13
C GLY A 51 17.85 1.10 -1.17
N CYS A 52 16.57 0.89 -0.86
CA CYS A 52 15.75 1.87 -0.15
C CYS A 52 15.86 1.73 1.38
N GLY A 53 16.51 2.70 2.03
CA GLY A 53 16.65 2.76 3.50
C GLY A 53 18.07 3.10 4.01
N PHE A 54 19.09 3.00 3.17
CA PHE A 54 20.48 3.43 3.47
C PHE A 54 20.84 4.68 2.65
N THR A 55 20.68 5.88 3.23
CA THR A 55 21.01 7.14 2.54
C THR A 55 22.41 7.63 2.87
N PHE A 56 23.41 7.29 2.05
CA PHE A 56 24.72 7.97 2.01
C PHE A 56 24.85 8.97 0.85
N GLY A 57 23.74 9.25 0.16
CA GLY A 57 23.67 9.97 -1.11
C GLY A 57 22.60 9.31 -1.97
N ASN A 58 21.83 10.14 -2.67
CA ASN A 58 20.63 9.97 -3.52
C ASN A 58 20.24 8.59 -4.17
N GLY A 59 20.52 7.45 -3.54
CA GLY A 59 20.45 6.11 -4.15
C GLY A 59 19.05 5.58 -4.48
N CYS A 60 17.99 6.27 -4.05
CA CYS A 60 16.59 5.92 -4.35
C CYS A 60 15.80 7.05 -4.99
N SER A 61 16.47 8.18 -5.27
CA SER A 61 15.82 9.39 -5.78
C SER A 61 16.76 10.20 -6.68
N ASP A 62 17.62 9.54 -7.44
CA ASP A 62 18.23 10.18 -8.60
C ASP A 62 17.11 10.36 -9.62
N GLY A 63 16.66 11.61 -9.80
CA GLY A 63 15.58 11.96 -10.72
C GLY A 63 15.79 11.41 -12.13
N ALA A 64 14.81 11.61 -13.00
CA ALA A 64 14.77 10.96 -14.32
C ALA A 64 15.91 11.34 -15.31
N SER A 65 16.83 12.23 -14.95
CA SER A 65 17.96 12.65 -15.77
C SER A 65 19.19 11.75 -15.58
N ASP A 66 19.87 11.40 -16.66
CA ASP A 66 21.08 10.56 -16.62
C ASP A 66 22.34 11.26 -16.07
N VAL A 67 22.37 12.59 -16.06
CA VAL A 67 23.54 13.37 -15.64
C VAL A 67 23.33 13.90 -14.21
N SER A 68 24.25 13.56 -13.30
CA SER A 68 24.30 14.12 -11.94
C SER A 68 25.25 15.32 -11.89
N LEU A 69 24.78 16.44 -11.34
CA LEU A 69 25.56 17.68 -11.18
C LEU A 69 26.80 17.50 -10.28
N PHE A 70 26.79 16.47 -9.44
CA PHE A 70 27.87 16.15 -8.49
C PHE A 70 28.72 14.95 -8.92
N GLY A 71 28.57 14.46 -10.16
CA GLY A 71 29.42 13.40 -10.71
C GLY A 71 29.31 12.04 -10.01
N GLY A 72 28.26 11.81 -9.23
CA GLY A 72 28.01 10.53 -8.57
C GLY A 72 27.57 9.47 -9.57
N ASN A 73 28.32 8.37 -9.69
CA ASN A 73 27.92 7.21 -10.49
C ASN A 73 26.80 6.42 -9.78
N ARG A 74 25.75 6.04 -10.53
CA ARG A 74 24.71 5.11 -10.06
C ARG A 74 25.38 3.81 -9.57
N LYS A 75 25.30 3.51 -8.27
CA LYS A 75 25.73 2.20 -7.75
C LYS A 75 24.75 1.14 -8.24
N ARG A 76 25.04 0.55 -9.40
CA ARG A 76 24.33 -0.63 -9.88
C ARG A 76 24.64 -1.78 -8.92
N THR A 77 23.61 -2.29 -8.24
CA THR A 77 23.69 -3.50 -7.42
C THR A 77 24.33 -4.61 -8.27
N ILE A 78 25.47 -5.13 -7.83
CA ILE A 78 26.22 -6.16 -8.56
C ILE A 78 25.39 -7.45 -8.52
N PRO A 79 25.04 -8.08 -9.66
CA PRO A 79 24.38 -9.38 -9.63
C PRO A 79 25.39 -10.42 -9.10
N ILE A 80 25.11 -10.97 -7.92
CA ILE A 80 25.87 -12.09 -7.38
C ILE A 80 25.55 -13.29 -8.26
N LYS A 81 26.47 -13.67 -9.14
CA LYS A 81 26.43 -14.97 -9.80
C LYS A 81 26.83 -16.02 -8.78
N VAL A 82 25.87 -16.81 -8.32
CA VAL A 82 26.16 -18.03 -7.57
C VAL A 82 26.52 -19.09 -8.62
N GLU A 83 27.79 -19.47 -8.69
CA GLU A 83 28.19 -20.68 -9.42
C GLU A 83 27.92 -21.90 -8.53
N VAL A 84 27.34 -22.94 -9.14
CA VAL A 84 27.09 -24.26 -8.54
C VAL A 84 28.37 -25.08 -8.61
#